data_AF-A0A6I7PY39-F1
#
_entry.id   AF-A0A6I7PY39-F1
#
_cell.length_a   1.000
_cell.length_b   1.000
_cell.length_c   1.000
_cell.angle_alpha   90.00
_cell.angle_beta   90.00
_cell.angle_gamma   90.00
#
_symmetry.space_group_name_H-M   'P 1'
#
loop_
_entity.id
_entity.type
_entity.pdbx_description
1 polymer ?
#
loop_
_entity_poly.entity_id
_entity_poly.type
_entity_poly.pdbx_seq_one_letter_code
_entity_poly.pdbx_strand_id
1 'polypeptide(L)'
;MCRSLAKKDFEVYLIAAAHDDSEIDGVKIVAIKKWPNRILRMSLSPIELLWKALKLKASIYHFHDPELIPVGIALRLLGKRVVYDVHEDYVSSISQKAYLYPLIPLNPRNA
;
A
#
# COMPACT_ATOMS: atom_id res chain seq x y z
N MET A 1 -12.46 -5.41 -0.68
CA MET A 1 -12.96 -4.02 -0.55
C MET A 1 -13.35 -3.38 -1.91
N CYS A 2 -12.46 -3.30 -2.90
CA CYS A 2 -12.68 -2.54 -4.15
C CYS A 2 -13.98 -2.90 -4.91
N ARG A 3 -14.25 -4.20 -5.15
CA ARG A 3 -15.45 -4.65 -5.87
C ARG A 3 -16.76 -4.26 -5.17
N SER A 4 -16.78 -4.29 -3.84
CA SER A 4 -17.97 -3.90 -3.07
C SER A 4 -18.25 -2.40 -3.13
N LEU A 5 -17.21 -1.57 -3.28
CA LEU A 5 -17.35 -0.12 -3.49
C LEU A 5 -17.78 0.19 -4.93
N ALA A 6 -17.19 -0.47 -5.93
CA ALA A 6 -17.59 -0.31 -7.32
C ALA A 6 -19.08 -0.66 -7.53
N LYS A 7 -19.57 -1.72 -6.87
CA LYS A 7 -21.02 -2.08 -6.86
C LYS A 7 -21.95 -1.04 -6.23
N LYS A 8 -21.41 -0.08 -5.48
CA LYS A 8 -22.17 1.03 -4.88
C LYS A 8 -21.98 2.33 -5.68
N ASP A 9 -21.62 2.21 -6.95
CA ASP A 9 -21.41 3.33 -7.90
C ASP A 9 -20.29 4.30 -7.50
N PHE A 10 -19.34 3.85 -6.67
CA PHE A 10 -18.10 4.61 -6.49
C PHE A 10 -17.15 4.36 -7.66
N GLU A 11 -16.49 5.42 -8.13
CA GLU A 11 -15.37 5.29 -9.04
C GLU A 11 -14.14 4.80 -8.26
N VAL A 12 -13.75 3.54 -8.48
CA VAL A 12 -12.66 2.89 -7.74
C VAL A 12 -11.46 2.67 -8.64
N TYR A 13 -10.32 3.21 -8.20
CA TYR A 13 -9.03 2.95 -8.81
C TYR A 13 -8.19 2.04 -7.91
N LEU A 14 -7.57 1.01 -8.49
CA LEU A 14 -6.60 0.14 -7.84
C LEU A 14 -5.24 0.33 -8.52
N ILE A 15 -4.28 0.94 -7.81
CA ILE A 15 -2.90 1.04 -8.28
C ILE A 15 -2.15 -0.20 -7.82
N ALA A 16 -1.72 -1.07 -8.74
CA ALA A 16 -1.08 -2.33 -8.40
C ALA A 16 -0.11 -2.80 -9.48
N ALA A 17 0.82 -3.69 -9.12
CA ALA A 17 1.75 -4.26 -10.09
C ALA A 17 0.99 -5.14 -11.10
N ALA A 18 0.96 -4.70 -12.35
CA ALA A 18 0.26 -5.36 -13.45
C ALA A 18 1.04 -5.14 -14.76
N HIS A 19 0.67 -5.84 -15.83
CA HIS A 19 1.28 -5.64 -17.15
C HIS A 19 0.75 -4.36 -17.80
N ASP A 20 -0.58 -4.22 -17.85
CA ASP A 20 -1.27 -3.07 -18.45
C ASP A 20 -2.39 -2.55 -17.55
N ASP A 21 -2.78 -1.30 -17.80
CA ASP A 21 -4.01 -0.74 -17.24
C ASP A 21 -5.21 -1.55 -17.75
N SER A 22 -6.17 -1.81 -16.87
CA SER A 22 -7.34 -2.65 -17.18
C SER A 22 -8.52 -2.29 -16.30
N GLU A 23 -9.68 -2.87 -16.59
CA GLU A 23 -10.87 -2.73 -15.75
C GLU A 23 -11.47 -4.10 -15.46
N ILE A 24 -11.73 -4.37 -14.18
CA ILE A 24 -12.29 -5.65 -13.73
C ILE A 24 -13.42 -5.36 -12.74
N ASP A 25 -14.64 -5.82 -13.05
CA ASP A 25 -15.83 -5.64 -12.21
C ASP A 25 -16.06 -4.18 -11.76
N GLY A 26 -15.87 -3.22 -12.66
CA GLY A 26 -16.02 -1.78 -12.39
C GLY A 26 -14.87 -1.16 -11.58
N VAL A 27 -13.78 -1.89 -11.35
CA VAL A 27 -12.56 -1.38 -10.70
C VAL A 27 -11.52 -1.08 -11.77
N LYS A 28 -11.08 0.18 -11.86
CA LYS A 28 -10.04 0.64 -12.79
C LYS A 28 -8.66 0.32 -12.23
N ILE A 29 -7.97 -0.63 -12.84
CA ILE A 29 -6.62 -1.05 -12.47
C ILE A 29 -5.62 -0.14 -13.18
N VAL A 30 -4.80 0.55 -12.40
CA VAL A 30 -3.68 1.36 -12.90
C VAL A 30 -2.39 0.60 -12.62
N ALA A 31 -1.78 0.08 -13.67
CA ALA A 31 -0.59 -0.74 -13.57
C ALA A 31 0.61 0.08 -13.09
N ILE A 32 1.41 -0.50 -12.19
CA ILE A 32 2.77 -0.02 -11.88
C ILE A 32 3.80 -1.07 -12.27
N LYS A 33 5.02 -0.62 -12.48
CA LYS A 33 6.11 -1.51 -12.88
C LYS A 33 6.35 -2.59 -11.83
N LYS A 34 6.43 -3.84 -12.30
CA LYS A 34 6.88 -4.96 -11.48
C LYS A 34 8.41 -4.96 -11.41
N TRP A 35 8.95 -4.81 -10.21
CA TRP A 35 10.40 -4.83 -10.00
C TRP A 35 10.88 -6.23 -9.63
N PRO A 36 12.00 -6.71 -10.22
CA PRO A 36 12.56 -8.02 -9.89
C PRO A 36 13.18 -8.05 -8.49
N ASN A 37 13.75 -6.92 -8.06
CA ASN A 37 14.47 -6.81 -6.79
C ASN A 37 13.58 -6.22 -5.70
N ARG A 38 13.60 -6.83 -4.51
CA ARG A 38 12.83 -6.37 -3.35
C ARG A 38 13.18 -4.93 -2.95
N ILE A 39 14.47 -4.58 -2.90
CA ILE A 39 14.92 -3.23 -2.52
C ILE A 39 14.42 -2.19 -3.53
N LEU A 40 14.58 -2.47 -4.84
CA LEU A 40 14.07 -1.56 -5.87
C LEU A 40 12.56 -1.41 -5.81
N ARG A 41 11.83 -2.51 -5.54
CA ARG A 41 10.38 -2.45 -5.34
C ARG A 41 10.01 -1.53 -4.19
N MET A 42 10.63 -1.72 -3.03
CA MET A 42 10.33 -0.95 -1.82
C MET A 42 10.69 0.53 -1.95
N SER A 43 11.67 0.90 -2.79
CA SER A 43 12.08 2.29 -2.98
C SER A 43 11.40 2.98 -4.17
N LEU A 44 11.23 2.31 -5.30
CA LEU A 44 10.73 2.90 -6.55
C LEU A 44 9.21 2.77 -6.72
N SER A 45 8.60 1.68 -6.27
CA SER A 45 7.14 1.52 -6.36
C SER A 45 6.39 2.61 -5.60
N PRO A 46 6.79 3.03 -4.38
CA PRO A 46 6.12 4.13 -3.68
C PRO A 46 6.15 5.47 -4.43
N ILE A 47 7.25 5.76 -5.13
CA ILE A 47 7.42 7.00 -5.92
C ILE A 47 6.46 6.99 -7.12
N GLU A 48 6.45 5.88 -7.87
CA GLU A 48 5.55 5.70 -9.00
C GLU A 48 4.08 5.74 -8.57
N LEU A 49 3.78 5.09 -7.45
CA LEU A 49 2.44 5.04 -6.85
C LEU A 49 1.98 6.44 -6.43
N LEU A 50 2.83 7.21 -5.74
CA LEU A 50 2.52 8.59 -5.34
C LEU A 50 2.20 9.46 -6.57
N TRP A 51 2.99 9.35 -7.63
CA TRP A 51 2.78 10.14 -8.84
C TRP A 51 1.46 9.80 -9.54
N LYS A 52 1.16 8.50 -9.72
CA LYS A 52 -0.12 8.05 -10.29
C LYS A 52 -1.30 8.44 -9.39
N ALA A 53 -1.17 8.27 -8.08
CA ALA A 53 -2.19 8.65 -7.10
C ALA A 53 -2.54 10.16 -7.18
N LEU A 54 -1.54 11.03 -7.32
CA LEU A 54 -1.76 12.47 -7.46
C LEU A 54 -2.43 12.84 -8.78
N LYS A 55 -2.10 12.14 -9.88
CA LYS A 55 -2.75 12.34 -11.17
C LYS A 55 -4.23 11.97 -11.18
N LEU A 56 -4.59 10.91 -10.46
CA LEU A 56 -5.98 10.45 -10.35
C LEU A 56 -6.87 11.42 -9.56
N LYS A 57 -6.28 12.29 -8.72
CA LYS A 57 -7.00 13.30 -7.92
C LYS A 57 -8.17 12.69 -7.11
N ALA A 58 -8.00 11.48 -6.59
CA ALA A 58 -9.03 10.78 -5.84
C ALA A 58 -9.46 11.56 -4.59
N SER A 59 -10.73 11.41 -4.21
CA SER A 59 -11.30 12.03 -3.00
C SER A 59 -10.79 11.36 -1.72
N ILE A 60 -10.51 10.06 -1.78
CA ILE A 60 -10.02 9.24 -0.66
C ILE A 60 -8.94 8.30 -1.19
N TYR A 61 -7.83 8.23 -0.48
CA TYR A 61 -6.74 7.29 -0.73
C TYR A 61 -6.72 6.23 0.36
N HIS A 62 -6.57 4.96 -0.01
CA HIS A 62 -6.58 3.85 0.94
C HIS A 62 -5.42 2.89 0.63
N PHE A 63 -4.61 2.57 1.64
CA PHE A 63 -3.54 1.57 1.55
C PHE A 63 -3.44 0.72 2.81
N HIS A 64 -2.79 -0.45 2.71
CA HIS A 64 -2.64 -1.40 3.81
C HIS A 64 -1.18 -1.77 4.13
N ASP A 65 -0.26 -1.59 3.18
CA ASP A 65 1.14 -1.96 3.40
C ASP A 65 1.91 -0.88 4.19
N PRO A 66 2.72 -1.25 5.19
CA PRO A 66 3.52 -0.29 5.96
C PRO A 66 4.59 0.41 5.10
N GLU A 67 5.05 -0.19 4.00
CA GLU A 67 5.99 0.45 3.06
C GLU A 67 5.39 1.68 2.35
N LEU A 68 4.06 1.83 2.36
CA LEU A 68 3.35 2.96 1.78
C LEU A 68 3.06 4.09 2.79
N ILE A 69 3.46 3.93 4.06
CA ILE A 69 3.32 5.00 5.08
C ILE A 69 3.95 6.33 4.60
N PRO A 70 5.17 6.35 4.00
CA PRO A 70 5.73 7.60 3.47
C PRO A 70 4.83 8.25 2.39
N VAL A 71 4.20 7.44 1.55
CA VAL A 71 3.26 7.91 0.51
C VAL A 71 2.00 8.49 1.16
N GLY A 72 1.45 7.80 2.15
CA GLY A 72 0.29 8.27 2.91
C GLY A 72 0.56 9.61 3.60
N ILE A 73 1.73 9.78 4.20
CA ILE A 73 2.17 11.05 4.81
C ILE A 73 2.27 12.14 3.73
N ALA A 74 2.94 11.87 2.61
CA ALA A 74 3.08 12.83 1.51
C ALA A 74 1.72 13.28 0.96
N LEU A 75 0.79 12.35 0.73
CA LEU A 75 -0.57 12.66 0.29
C LEU A 75 -1.32 13.53 1.32
N ARG A 76 -1.17 13.22 2.61
CA ARG A 76 -1.80 14.00 3.69
C ARG A 76 -1.24 15.43 3.77
N LEU A 77 0.08 15.61 3.60
CA LEU A 77 0.71 16.93 3.53
C LEU A 77 0.22 17.76 2.34
N LEU A 78 -0.17 17.10 1.25
CA LEU A 78 -0.80 17.71 0.08
C LEU A 78 -2.32 17.92 0.23
N GLY A 79 -2.85 17.80 1.46
CA GLY A 79 -4.25 18.05 1.79
C GLY A 79 -5.22 16.93 1.36
N LYS A 80 -4.71 15.74 1.00
CA LYS A 80 -5.56 14.60 0.61
C LYS A 80 -6.06 13.83 1.83
N ARG A 81 -7.24 13.21 1.69
CA ARG A 81 -7.80 12.30 2.71
C ARG A 81 -7.21 10.91 2.50
N VAL A 82 -6.59 10.38 3.55
CA VAL A 82 -5.85 9.12 3.50
C VAL A 82 -6.33 8.20 4.61
N VAL A 83 -6.64 6.95 4.26
CA VAL A 83 -6.98 5.85 5.16
C VAL A 83 -5.84 4.84 5.10
N TYR A 84 -5.34 4.46 6.27
CA TYR A 84 -4.38 3.37 6.42
C TYR A 84 -5.07 2.24 7.19
N ASP A 85 -5.17 1.07 6.57
CA ASP A 85 -5.82 -0.11 7.13
C ASP A 85 -4.78 -1.20 7.42
N VAL A 86 -4.49 -1.39 8.71
CA VAL A 86 -3.51 -2.38 9.16
C VAL A 86 -4.23 -3.69 9.38
N HIS A 87 -3.82 -4.72 8.64
CA HIS A 87 -4.24 -6.09 8.97
C HIS A 87 -3.53 -6.50 10.27
N GLU A 88 -4.32 -6.76 11.32
CA GLU A 88 -3.85 -7.23 12.63
C GLU A 88 -3.26 -8.64 12.54
N ASP A 89 -2.04 -8.77 12.00
CA ASP A 89 -1.18 -9.94 12.25
C ASP A 89 0.31 -9.70 11.87
N TYR A 90 0.79 -8.45 11.98
CA TYR A 90 2.21 -8.18 11.71
C TYR A 90 3.14 -8.61 12.85
N VAL A 91 2.62 -8.82 14.06
CA VAL A 91 3.42 -9.28 15.21
C VAL A 91 3.94 -10.71 14.99
N SER A 92 3.10 -11.60 14.46
CA SER A 92 3.45 -13.00 14.17
C SER A 92 4.44 -13.14 13.00
N SER A 93 4.35 -12.25 12.00
CA SER A 93 5.22 -12.26 10.80
C SER A 93 6.60 -11.61 11.02
N ILE A 94 6.75 -10.73 12.01
CA ILE A 94 8.05 -10.17 12.42
C ILE A 94 8.83 -11.19 13.24
N SER A 95 8.17 -11.97 14.10
CA SER A 95 8.81 -13.06 14.87
C SER A 95 9.45 -14.15 14.00
N GLN A 96 9.04 -14.30 12.74
CA GLN A 96 9.65 -15.25 11.80
C GLN A 96 10.82 -14.67 10.97
N LYS A 97 11.13 -13.37 11.10
CA LYS A 97 12.23 -12.73 10.37
C LYS A 97 13.45 -12.58 11.28
N ALA A 98 14.29 -13.62 11.32
CA ALA A 98 15.52 -13.70 12.11
C ALA A 98 16.52 -12.53 11.91
N TYR A 99 16.42 -11.76 10.83
CA TYR A 99 17.33 -10.63 10.57
C TYR A 99 16.99 -9.34 11.36
N LEU A 100 15.77 -9.21 11.92
CA LEU A 100 15.37 -8.06 12.75
C LEU A 100 15.79 -8.19 14.22
N TYR A 101 16.39 -9.33 14.61
CA TYR A 101 16.77 -9.62 15.99
C TYR A 101 17.74 -8.64 16.65
N PRO A 102 18.69 -7.95 15.98
CA PRO A 102 19.63 -7.12 16.73
C PRO A 102 19.08 -5.75 17.14
N LEU A 103 17.84 -5.39 16.78
CA LEU A 103 17.30 -4.04 16.99
C LEU A 103 16.10 -3.95 17.94
N ILE A 104 15.60 -5.08 18.48
CA ILE A 104 14.48 -5.08 19.42
C ILE A 104 14.94 -5.75 20.72
N PRO A 105 15.01 -5.04 21.86
CA PRO A 105 15.24 -5.69 23.14
C PRO A 105 14.06 -6.59 23.47
N LEU A 106 14.31 -7.90 23.55
CA LEU A 106 13.32 -8.87 24.00
C LEU A 106 12.98 -8.61 25.47
N ASN A 107 11.71 -8.32 25.75
CA ASN A 107 11.19 -8.25 27.12
C ASN A 107 10.87 -9.69 27.58
N PRO A 108 11.52 -10.23 28.62
CA PRO A 108 11.48 -11.66 28.97
C PRO A 108 10.18 -12.10 29.69
N ARG A 109 9.06 -11.41 29.54
CA ARG A 109 7.85 -11.71 30.34
C ARG A 109 6.93 -12.81 29.82
N ASN A 110 7.19 -13.41 28.66
CA ASN A 110 6.35 -14.48 28.09
C ASN A 110 7.18 -15.70 27.64
N ALA A 111 7.91 -16.32 28.57
CA ALA A 111 8.44 -17.69 28.41
C ALA A 111 7.76 -18.60 29.43
#